data_AF-A0A401Q8F5-F1
#
_entry.id   AF-A0A401Q8F5-F1
#
_cell.length_a   1.000
_cell.length_b   1.000
_cell.length_c   1.000
_cell.angle_alpha   90.00
_cell.angle_beta   90.00
_cell.angle_gamma   90.00
#
_symmetry.space_group_name_H-M   'P 1'
#
loop_
_entity.id
_entity.type
_entity.pdbx_description
1 polymer ?
#
loop_
_entity_poly.entity_id
_entity_poly.type
_entity_poly.pdbx_seq_one_letter_code
_entity_poly.pdbx_strand_id
1 'polypeptide(L)'
;VQIDRLNSQWTSSLSLGVIGNSPERFNFPGTASSIKRSAWLIQRDSVFHNSLKICDNYGPNLDTCPEGTVLGLLVDNTHGLHLFVNGMDQGVAAQDIPNPCYVVIDLYGQCEQ
;
A
#
# COMPACT_ATOMS: atom_id res chain seq x y z
N VAL A 1 -5.95 -2.97 -8.83
CA VAL A 1 -5.95 -4.39 -8.41
C VAL A 1 -7.24 -4.69 -7.69
N GLN A 2 -7.75 -5.91 -7.72
CA GLN A 2 -8.94 -6.31 -6.98
C GLN A 2 -8.53 -7.35 -5.95
N ILE A 3 -9.18 -7.35 -4.77
CA ILE A 3 -9.09 -8.45 -3.81
C ILE A 3 -9.97 -9.57 -4.36
N ASP A 4 -9.38 -10.62 -4.89
CA ASP A 4 -10.11 -11.75 -5.44
C ASP A 4 -10.44 -12.80 -4.36
N ARG A 5 -9.55 -13.00 -3.39
CA ARG A 5 -9.74 -14.04 -2.38
C ARG A 5 -9.15 -13.71 -1.01
N LEU A 6 -9.95 -13.95 0.03
CA LEU A 6 -9.57 -13.83 1.43
C LEU A 6 -9.57 -15.19 2.14
N ASN A 7 -8.61 -15.39 3.02
CA ASN A 7 -8.50 -16.56 3.89
C ASN A 7 -8.69 -16.17 5.35
N SER A 8 -9.83 -16.58 5.91
CA SER A 8 -10.24 -16.27 7.28
C SER A 8 -9.41 -16.95 8.38
N GLN A 9 -8.45 -17.81 8.03
CA GLN A 9 -7.50 -18.40 8.99
C GLN A 9 -6.35 -17.46 9.36
N TRP A 10 -6.16 -16.37 8.62
CA TRP A 10 -5.11 -15.38 8.86
C TRP A 10 -5.69 -14.05 9.33
N THR A 11 -4.86 -13.25 9.99
CA THR A 11 -5.20 -11.89 10.41
C THR A 11 -4.39 -10.86 9.62
N SER A 12 -4.93 -9.64 9.50
CA SER A 12 -4.49 -8.57 8.59
C SER A 12 -4.58 -8.90 7.11
N SER A 13 -4.86 -7.91 6.28
CA SER A 13 -5.01 -8.05 4.82
C SER A 13 -3.72 -7.70 4.10
N LEU A 14 -3.83 -7.19 2.89
CA LEU A 14 -2.71 -6.72 2.09
C LEU A 14 -2.17 -5.36 2.56
N SER A 15 -0.93 -5.11 2.20
CA SER A 15 -0.30 -3.79 2.23
C SER A 15 0.03 -3.37 0.80
N LEU A 16 -0.13 -2.09 0.49
CA LEU A 16 0.20 -1.58 -0.84
C LEU A 16 0.83 -0.20 -0.76
N GLY A 17 1.62 0.14 -1.76
CA GLY A 17 2.23 1.46 -1.83
C GLY A 17 3.25 1.56 -2.94
N VAL A 18 4.26 2.40 -2.74
CA VAL A 18 5.31 2.66 -3.74
C VAL A 18 6.70 2.62 -3.14
N ILE A 19 7.66 2.19 -3.96
CA ILE A 19 9.10 2.31 -3.70
C ILE A 19 9.75 3.23 -4.72
N GLY A 20 10.72 4.04 -4.30
CA GLY A 20 11.48 4.92 -5.20
C GLY A 20 12.68 4.25 -5.87
N ASN A 21 13.08 3.06 -5.41
CA ASN A 21 14.17 2.29 -6.01
C ASN A 21 13.63 1.26 -7.02
N SER A 22 14.38 1.02 -8.09
CA SER A 22 14.01 -0.01 -9.07
C SER A 22 13.92 -1.40 -8.42
N PRO A 23 12.81 -2.14 -8.62
CA PRO A 23 12.63 -3.50 -8.14
C PRO A 23 13.73 -4.47 -8.62
N GLU A 24 14.29 -4.23 -9.81
CA GLU A 24 15.32 -5.12 -10.41
C GLU A 24 16.60 -5.21 -9.57
N ARG A 25 16.86 -4.20 -8.74
CA ARG A 25 18.05 -4.13 -7.86
C ARG A 25 17.70 -4.23 -6.39
N PHE A 26 16.44 -4.54 -6.07
CA PHE A 26 15.91 -4.48 -4.72
C PHE A 26 15.85 -5.88 -4.09
N ASN A 27 16.51 -6.05 -2.95
CA ASN A 27 16.38 -7.26 -2.14
C ASN A 27 15.15 -7.13 -1.23
N PHE A 28 14.05 -7.75 -1.64
CA PHE A 28 12.82 -7.70 -0.86
C PHE A 28 12.97 -8.47 0.46
N PRO A 29 12.66 -7.84 1.61
CA PRO A 29 12.51 -8.56 2.87
C PRO A 29 11.25 -9.44 2.83
N GLY A 30 11.05 -10.29 3.84
CA GLY A 30 9.90 -11.21 3.90
C GLY A 30 8.52 -10.53 3.96
N THR A 31 8.45 -9.23 4.21
CA THR A 31 7.24 -8.39 4.12
C THR A 31 7.63 -6.97 3.72
N ALA A 32 6.81 -6.30 2.90
CA ALA A 32 6.99 -4.90 2.52
C ALA A 32 7.11 -3.97 3.75
N SER A 33 6.45 -4.30 4.86
CA SER A 33 6.53 -3.55 6.13
C SER A 33 7.96 -3.34 6.63
N SER A 34 8.87 -4.25 6.25
CA SER A 34 10.29 -4.21 6.64
C SER A 34 11.17 -3.38 5.70
N ILE A 35 10.60 -2.75 4.67
CA ILE A 35 11.36 -1.88 3.77
C ILE A 35 11.66 -0.54 4.46
N LYS A 36 12.96 -0.24 4.60
CA LYS A 36 13.45 0.92 5.38
C LYS A 36 13.99 2.07 4.52
N ARG A 37 13.87 1.99 3.19
CA ARG A 37 14.44 3.01 2.30
C ARG A 37 13.56 3.30 1.11
N SER A 38 13.22 4.57 0.95
CA SER A 38 12.41 5.12 -0.14
C SER A 38 11.17 4.27 -0.39
N ALA A 39 10.38 4.04 0.66
CA ALA A 39 9.15 3.24 0.59
C ALA A 39 8.02 3.90 1.36
N TRP A 40 6.87 4.01 0.71
CA TRP A 40 5.62 4.52 1.27
C TRP A 40 4.59 3.41 1.17
N LEU A 41 4.04 3.00 2.30
CA LEU A 41 3.11 1.88 2.39
C LEU A 41 1.84 2.32 3.11
N ILE A 42 0.72 1.83 2.62
CA ILE A 42 -0.59 1.95 3.22
C ILE A 42 -0.94 0.57 3.75
N GLN A 43 -1.18 0.50 5.05
CA GLN A 43 -1.49 -0.74 5.76
C GLN A 43 -2.62 -0.43 6.73
N ARG A 44 -3.68 -1.24 6.73
CA ARG A 44 -4.90 -0.94 7.50
C ARG A 44 -5.45 0.43 7.10
N ASP A 45 -5.59 1.34 8.05
CA ASP A 45 -6.01 2.73 7.89
C ASP A 45 -4.83 3.72 8.04
N SER A 46 -3.59 3.24 8.00
CA SER A 46 -2.39 4.00 8.35
C SER A 46 -1.41 4.10 7.17
N VAL A 47 -0.60 5.17 7.16
CA VAL A 47 0.47 5.37 6.18
C VAL A 47 1.83 5.28 6.87
N PHE A 48 2.76 4.57 6.23
CA PHE A 48 4.11 4.32 6.68
C PHE A 48 5.11 4.84 5.64
N HIS A 49 6.18 5.48 6.10
CA HIS A 49 7.34 5.83 5.29
C HIS A 49 8.58 5.20 5.91
N ASN A 50 9.29 4.37 5.15
CA ASN A 50 10.50 3.67 5.58
C ASN A 50 10.30 2.88 6.88
N SER A 51 9.21 2.09 6.96
CA SER A 51 8.77 1.32 8.15
C SER A 51 8.33 2.15 9.36
N LEU A 52 8.36 3.48 9.28
CA LEU A 52 7.87 4.37 10.33
C LEU A 52 6.45 4.84 9.99
N LYS A 53 5.53 4.71 10.93
CA LYS A 53 4.18 5.25 10.76
C LYS A 53 4.24 6.79 10.73
N ILE A 54 3.63 7.41 9.73
CA ILE A 54 3.59 8.86 9.56
C ILE A 54 2.18 9.44 9.59
N CYS A 55 1.15 8.61 9.38
CA CYS A 55 -0.25 9.03 9.42
C CYS A 55 -1.13 7.87 9.93
N ASP A 56 -2.14 8.21 10.72
CA ASP A 56 -3.20 7.33 11.20
C ASP A 56 -4.55 7.84 10.68
N ASN A 57 -5.52 6.94 10.53
CA ASN A 57 -6.87 7.26 10.04
C ASN A 57 -6.89 7.95 8.66
N TYR A 58 -5.98 7.57 7.77
CA TYR A 58 -5.90 8.12 6.41
C TYR A 58 -7.10 7.72 5.54
N GLY A 59 -7.50 6.45 5.60
CA GLY A 59 -8.52 5.90 4.73
C GLY A 59 -9.23 4.69 5.37
N PRO A 60 -10.02 3.93 4.59
CA PRO A 60 -10.68 2.74 5.10
C PRO A 60 -9.66 1.71 5.57
N ASN A 61 -10.04 0.94 6.59
CA ASN A 61 -9.18 -0.12 7.08
C ASN A 61 -9.12 -1.27 6.07
N LEU A 62 -7.97 -1.41 5.40
CA LEU A 62 -7.70 -2.46 4.43
C LEU A 62 -7.84 -3.88 5.01
N ASP A 63 -7.69 -4.07 6.32
CA ASP A 63 -7.93 -5.35 6.99
C ASP A 63 -9.40 -5.80 6.93
N THR A 64 -10.30 -4.85 6.69
CA THR A 64 -11.76 -5.09 6.66
C THR A 64 -12.36 -5.01 5.25
N CYS A 65 -11.54 -4.76 4.23
CA CYS A 65 -12.01 -4.73 2.85
C CYS A 65 -12.43 -6.14 2.39
N PRO A 66 -13.66 -6.32 1.90
CA PRO A 66 -14.13 -7.62 1.42
C PRO A 66 -13.53 -7.97 0.05
N GLU A 67 -13.65 -9.25 -0.33
CA GLU A 67 -13.48 -9.71 -1.71
C GLU A 67 -14.32 -8.87 -2.67
N GLY A 68 -13.80 -8.63 -3.87
CA GLY A 68 -14.36 -7.72 -4.86
C GLY A 68 -13.99 -6.25 -4.67
N THR A 69 -13.31 -5.87 -3.57
CA THR A 69 -12.83 -4.49 -3.40
C THR A 69 -11.73 -4.19 -4.42
N VAL A 70 -11.89 -3.10 -5.17
CA VAL A 70 -10.90 -2.61 -6.13
C VAL A 70 -10.05 -1.53 -5.50
N LEU A 71 -8.74 -1.75 -5.45
CA LEU A 71 -7.74 -0.82 -4.95
C LEU A 71 -6.91 -0.25 -6.10
N GLY A 72 -6.65 1.05 -6.05
CA GLY A 72 -5.80 1.76 -7.00
C GLY A 72 -4.80 2.66 -6.28
N LEU A 73 -3.65 2.89 -6.90
CA LEU A 73 -2.69 3.89 -6.46
C LEU A 73 -2.48 4.90 -7.59
N LEU A 74 -2.34 6.16 -7.20
CA LEU A 74 -1.99 7.26 -8.11
C LEU A 74 -0.90 8.08 -7.46
N VAL A 75 0.11 8.47 -8.25
CA VAL A 75 1.02 9.55 -7.89
C VAL A 75 0.65 10.72 -8.78
N ASP A 76 0.21 11.82 -8.18
CA ASP A 76 -0.26 12.98 -8.91
C ASP A 76 0.90 13.90 -9.37
N ASN A 77 0.57 14.97 -10.07
CA ASN A 77 1.57 15.93 -10.57
C ASN A 77 2.24 16.77 -9.47
N THR A 78 1.71 16.72 -8.24
CA THR A 78 2.29 17.39 -7.07
C THR A 78 3.16 16.45 -6.24
N HIS A 79 3.42 15.24 -6.74
CA HIS A 79 4.14 14.17 -6.03
C HIS A 79 3.38 13.65 -4.79
N GLY A 80 2.06 13.76 -4.78
CA GLY A 80 1.18 13.17 -3.78
C GLY A 80 0.83 11.72 -4.13
N LEU A 81 0.97 10.79 -3.17
CA LEU A 81 0.45 9.43 -3.26
C LEU A 81 -1.02 9.41 -2.85
N HIS A 82 -1.89 8.83 -3.67
CA HIS A 82 -3.30 8.64 -3.38
C HIS A 82 -3.66 7.15 -3.41
N LEU A 83 -4.54 6.75 -2.49
CA LEU A 83 -5.26 5.49 -2.54
C LEU A 83 -6.64 5.72 -3.18
N PHE A 84 -7.01 4.84 -4.10
CA PHE A 84 -8.36 4.74 -4.63
C PHE A 84 -9.01 3.45 -4.12
N VAL A 85 -10.24 3.54 -3.62
CA VAL A 85 -11.03 2.38 -3.19
C VAL A 85 -12.36 2.40 -3.94
N ASN A 86 -12.62 1.35 -4.73
CA ASN A 86 -13.78 1.23 -5.62
C ASN A 86 -13.97 2.48 -6.50
N GLY A 87 -12.87 3.02 -7.02
CA GLY A 87 -12.85 4.22 -7.87
C GLY A 87 -12.95 5.56 -7.13
N MET A 88 -13.10 5.56 -5.80
CA MET A 88 -13.12 6.80 -5.00
C MET A 88 -11.74 7.13 -4.46
N ASP A 89 -11.26 8.34 -4.74
CA ASP A 89 -10.02 8.89 -4.15
C ASP A 89 -10.19 9.06 -2.63
N GLN A 90 -9.22 8.58 -1.87
CA GLN A 90 -9.14 8.73 -0.41
C GLN A 90 -8.32 9.96 0.01
N GLY A 91 -7.85 10.76 -0.95
CA GLY A 91 -7.01 11.94 -0.72
C GLY A 91 -5.53 11.59 -0.65
N VAL A 92 -4.70 12.56 -0.25
CA VAL A 92 -3.24 12.38 -0.24
C VAL A 92 -2.80 11.57 0.99
N ALA A 93 -2.20 10.40 0.77
CA ALA A 93 -1.60 9.53 1.77
C ALA A 93 -0.23 10.05 2.25
N ALA A 94 0.59 10.48 1.29
CA ALA A 94 1.94 10.98 1.53
C ALA A 94 2.37 11.92 0.40
N GLN A 95 3.32 12.81 0.71
CA GLN A 95 3.90 13.77 -0.23
C GLN A 95 5.34 13.38 -0.60
N ASP A 96 5.93 14.12 -1.53
CA ASP A 96 7.33 14.00 -1.96
C ASP A 96 7.68 12.62 -2.54
N ILE A 97 6.74 11.99 -3.25
CA ILE A 97 6.98 10.71 -3.90
C ILE A 97 7.93 10.88 -5.10
N PRO A 98 9.03 10.12 -5.18
CA PRO A 98 10.00 10.23 -6.26
C PRO A 98 9.42 9.79 -7.61
N ASN A 99 10.00 10.31 -8.70
CA ASN A 99 9.72 9.88 -10.07
C ASN A 99 11.05 9.49 -10.74
N PRO A 100 11.24 8.23 -11.20
CA PRO A 100 10.25 7.15 -11.20
C PRO A 100 10.01 6.57 -9.79
N CYS A 101 8.83 5.98 -9.60
CA CYS A 101 8.52 5.08 -8.50
C CYS A 101 7.84 3.82 -9.04
N TYR A 102 7.75 2.80 -8.19
CA TYR A 102 7.26 1.48 -8.54
C TYR A 102 6.27 1.00 -7.50
N VAL A 103 5.15 0.45 -7.97
CA VAL A 103 4.12 -0.12 -7.09
C VAL A 103 4.67 -1.36 -6.38
N VAL A 104 4.39 -1.46 -5.09
CA VAL A 104 4.60 -2.67 -4.30
C VAL A 104 3.27 -3.09 -3.68
N ILE A 105 2.96 -4.38 -3.75
CA ILE A 105 1.82 -5.01 -3.10
C ILE A 105 2.36 -6.20 -2.34
N ASP A 106 2.04 -6.28 -1.06
CA ASP A 106 2.37 -7.37 -0.18
C ASP A 106 1.07 -8.02 0.28
N LEU A 107 0.88 -9.27 -0.13
CA LEU A 107 -0.30 -10.07 0.15
C LEU A 107 -0.19 -10.79 1.51
N TYR A 108 0.87 -10.55 2.29
CA TYR A 108 1.02 -11.17 3.60
C TYR A 108 -0.19 -10.91 4.51
N GLY A 109 -0.93 -11.96 4.86
CA GLY A 109 -2.15 -11.86 5.67
C GLY A 109 -3.26 -12.75 5.11
N GLN A 110 -4.51 -12.28 5.22
CA GLN A 110 -5.71 -12.94 4.69
C GLN A 110 -5.83 -12.83 3.17
N CYS A 111 -5.18 -11.87 2.51
CA CYS A 111 -5.32 -11.71 1.06
C CYS A 111 -4.48 -12.76 0.33
N GLU A 112 -5.13 -13.71 -0.36
CA GLU A 112 -4.43 -14.75 -1.12
C GLU A 112 -4.24 -14.35 -2.59
N GLN A 113 -5.18 -13.56 -3.12
CA GLN A 113 -5.26 -13.19 -4.52
C GLN A 113 -5.97 -11.84 -4.69
#